data_AF-A0AAF0V6G0-F1
#
_entry.id   AF-A0AAF0V6G0-F1
#
_cell.length_a   1.000
_cell.length_b   1.000
_cell.length_c   1.000
_cell.angle_alpha   90.00
_cell.angle_beta   90.00
_cell.angle_gamma   90.00
#
_symmetry.space_group_name_H-M   'P 1'
#
loop_
_entity.id
_entity.type
_entity.pdbx_description
1 polymer ?
#
loop_
_entity_poly.entity_id
_entity_poly.type
_entity_poly.pdbx_seq_one_letter_code
_entity_poly.pdbx_strand_id
1 'polypeptide(L)'
;MTVLKIYEIPIYPLSDVAEWVHPEYIMYDGVRPPKFKRPPGRPKKKPRAKTTRELLGLKGKHTSSTCGVAGHNRRSCRNRPQEV
;
A
#
# COMPACT_ATOMS: atom_id res chain seq x y z
N MET A 1 36.03 -3.71 3.69
CA MET A 1 35.32 -2.85 2.73
C MET A 1 34.32 -2.03 3.53
N THR A 2 34.72 -0.83 3.93
CA THR A 2 33.90 0.08 4.75
C THR A 2 32.82 0.70 3.88
N VAL A 3 31.59 0.72 4.40
CA VAL A 3 30.37 1.24 3.75
C VAL A 3 30.55 2.66 3.19
N LEU A 4 31.49 3.44 3.73
CA LEU A 4 31.81 4.80 3.31
C LEU A 4 32.29 4.92 1.85
N LYS A 5 33.00 3.92 1.30
CA LYS A 5 33.51 3.98 -0.09
C LYS A 5 32.39 4.00 -1.14
N ILE A 6 31.19 3.51 -0.81
CA ILE A 6 30.06 3.47 -1.74
C ILE A 6 29.47 4.88 -1.94
N TYR A 7 29.61 5.75 -0.95
CA TYR A 7 29.08 7.11 -0.97
C TYR A 7 30.13 8.16 -1.34
N GLU A 8 31.34 7.74 -1.72
CA GLU A 8 32.43 8.65 -2.08
C GLU A 8 32.18 9.38 -3.41
N ILE A 9 31.36 8.81 -4.29
CA ILE A 9 31.01 9.41 -5.59
C ILE A 9 29.70 10.19 -5.43
N PRO A 10 29.72 11.53 -5.48
CA PRO A 10 28.49 12.33 -5.47
C PRO A 10 27.75 12.14 -6.80
N ILE A 11 26.50 11.67 -6.73
CA ILE A 11 25.57 11.73 -7.84
C ILE A 11 24.81 13.05 -7.70
N TYR A 12 25.18 14.04 -8.51
CA TYR A 12 24.41 15.28 -8.58
C TYR A 12 23.10 15.01 -9.32
N PRO A 13 21.97 15.58 -8.86
CA PRO A 13 20.75 15.54 -9.65
C PRO A 13 21.03 16.17 -11.01
N LEU A 14 20.57 15.53 -12.08
CA LEU A 14 20.50 16.19 -13.38
C LEU A 14 19.65 17.46 -13.23
N SER A 15 20.07 18.55 -13.88
CA SER A 15 19.37 19.84 -13.84
C SER A 15 17.96 19.75 -14.47
N ASP A 16 17.36 20.91 -14.77
CA ASP A 16 16.07 21.09 -15.42
C ASP A 16 15.70 19.94 -16.38
N VAL A 17 14.44 19.52 -16.34
CA VAL A 17 13.91 18.38 -17.12
C VAL A 17 14.15 18.57 -18.62
N ALA A 18 14.32 19.81 -19.07
CA ALA A 18 14.70 20.16 -20.43
C ALA A 18 16.12 19.73 -20.85
N GLU A 19 17.07 19.58 -19.91
CA GLU A 19 18.45 19.12 -20.18
C GLU A 19 18.56 17.60 -20.31
N TRP A 20 17.47 16.86 -20.10
CA TRP A 20 17.49 15.41 -20.20
C TRP A 20 17.63 15.00 -21.67
N VAL A 21 18.76 14.40 -22.01
CA VAL A 21 18.97 13.77 -23.32
C VAL A 21 18.09 12.53 -23.37
N HIS A 22 16.97 12.64 -24.07
CA HIS A 22 16.09 11.52 -24.37
C HIS A 22 16.57 10.90 -25.68
N PRO A 23 17.05 9.65 -25.69
CA PRO A 23 17.37 8.98 -26.94
C PRO A 23 16.16 8.95 -27.89
N GLU A 24 16.42 9.26 -29.16
CA GLU A 24 15.39 9.36 -30.19
C GLU A 24 14.57 8.08 -30.33
N TYR A 25 15.16 6.91 -30.08
CA TYR A 25 14.45 5.62 -30.10
C TYR A 25 13.31 5.55 -29.07
N ILE A 26 13.42 6.23 -27.93
CA ILE A 26 12.37 6.24 -26.87
C ILE A 26 11.20 7.13 -27.28
N MET A 27 11.43 8.13 -28.14
CA MET A 27 10.37 9.02 -28.64
C MET A 27 9.42 8.29 -29.59
N TYR A 28 9.94 7.32 -30.35
CA TYR A 28 9.15 6.52 -31.28
C TYR A 28 8.63 5.22 -30.65
N ASP A 29 9.36 4.66 -29.69
CA ASP A 29 8.98 3.41 -29.04
C ASP A 29 7.97 3.68 -27.92
N GLY A 30 6.70 3.77 -28.31
CA GLY A 30 5.61 3.93 -27.36
C GLY A 30 5.61 2.77 -26.37
N VAL A 31 5.91 3.04 -25.10
CA VAL A 31 5.93 2.04 -24.02
C VAL A 31 4.55 1.43 -23.89
N ARG A 32 4.34 0.29 -24.53
CA ARG A 32 3.08 -0.44 -24.41
C ARG A 32 3.06 -1.13 -23.06
N PRO A 33 1.92 -1.07 -22.34
CA PRO A 33 1.76 -1.91 -21.17
C PRO A 33 1.97 -3.38 -21.58
N PRO A 34 2.49 -4.22 -20.67
CA PRO A 34 2.65 -5.64 -20.93
C PRO A 34 1.36 -6.23 -21.51
N LYS A 35 1.47 -7.02 -22.59
CA LYS A 35 0.33 -7.68 -23.24
C LYS A 35 -0.49 -8.54 -22.26
N PHE A 36 0.13 -8.98 -21.18
CA PHE A 36 -0.47 -9.86 -20.19
C PHE A 36 -0.57 -9.16 -18.83
N LYS A 37 -1.73 -9.32 -18.19
CA LYS A 37 -1.89 -8.96 -16.78
C LYS A 37 -1.09 -9.93 -15.93
N ARG A 38 -0.44 -9.42 -14.88
CA ARG A 38 0.13 -10.31 -13.84
C ARG A 38 -0.99 -11.19 -13.29
N PRO A 39 -0.79 -12.51 -13.18
CA PRO A 39 -1.76 -13.37 -12.54
C PRO A 39 -1.97 -12.89 -11.10
N PRO A 40 -3.17 -13.05 -10.52
CA PRO A 40 -3.37 -12.78 -9.11
C PRO A 40 -2.34 -13.55 -8.29
N GLY A 41 -1.63 -12.87 -7.40
CA GLY A 41 -0.62 -13.51 -6.56
C GLY A 41 -1.17 -14.63 -5.69
N ARG A 42 -2.49 -14.60 -5.40
CA ARG A 42 -3.18 -15.67 -4.66
C ARG A 42 -3.83 -16.67 -5.63
N PRO A 43 -3.47 -17.97 -5.56
CA PRO A 43 -4.15 -19.00 -6.34
C PRO A 43 -5.63 -19.09 -5.97
N LYS A 44 -6.53 -19.05 -6.97
CA LYS A 44 -7.99 -19.15 -6.76
C LYS A 44 -8.41 -20.43 -6.03
N LYS A 45 -7.69 -21.53 -6.28
CA LYS A 45 -7.99 -22.88 -5.75
C LYS A 45 -7.46 -23.12 -4.34
N LYS A 46 -6.62 -22.23 -3.81
CA LYS A 46 -6.02 -22.40 -2.48
C LYS A 46 -6.44 -21.23 -1.60
N PRO A 47 -7.40 -21.42 -0.68
CA PRO A 47 -7.72 -20.37 0.28
C PRO A 47 -6.51 -20.07 1.16
N ARG A 48 -6.45 -18.85 1.69
CA ARG A 48 -5.48 -18.49 2.73
C ARG A 48 -5.68 -19.41 3.94
N ALA A 49 -4.60 -19.77 4.62
CA ALA A 49 -4.69 -20.33 5.97
C ALA A 49 -5.51 -19.38 6.86
N LYS A 50 -6.57 -19.89 7.46
CA LYS A 50 -7.40 -19.12 8.38
C LYS A 50 -6.60 -18.83 9.65
N THR A 51 -6.76 -17.63 10.19
CA THR A 51 -6.22 -17.29 11.52
C THR A 51 -7.01 -18.05 12.60
N THR A 52 -6.43 -18.34 13.77
CA THR A 52 -7.13 -19.01 14.88
C THR A 52 -8.47 -18.36 15.23
N ARG A 53 -8.52 -17.02 15.20
CA ARG A 53 -9.73 -16.22 15.41
C ARG A 53 -10.85 -16.55 14.40
N GLU A 54 -10.50 -16.74 13.13
CA GLU A 54 -11.44 -17.07 12.06
C GLU A 54 -11.91 -18.53 12.17
N LEU A 55 -11.04 -19.45 12.60
CA LEU A 55 -11.40 -20.84 12.87
C LEU A 55 -12.39 -20.95 14.04
N LEU A 56 -12.16 -20.18 15.10
CA LEU A 56 -13.01 -20.15 16.30
C LEU A 56 -14.26 -19.27 16.14
N GLY A 57 -14.47 -18.64 14.98
CA GLY A 57 -15.62 -17.75 14.77
C GLY A 57 -15.67 -16.54 15.71
N LEU A 58 -14.54 -16.16 16.31
CA LEU A 58 -14.46 -15.10 17.32
C LEU A 58 -14.77 -13.74 16.68
N LYS A 59 -15.94 -13.19 16.99
CA LYS A 59 -16.34 -11.85 16.53
C LYS A 59 -15.70 -10.76 17.37
N GLY A 60 -15.26 -9.68 16.72
CA GLY A 60 -14.63 -8.55 17.42
C GLY A 60 -15.66 -7.88 18.30
N LYS A 61 -15.32 -7.63 19.57
CA LYS A 61 -16.07 -6.65 20.36
C LYS A 61 -15.68 -5.28 19.81
N HIS A 62 -16.49 -4.73 18.91
CA HIS A 62 -16.29 -3.38 18.42
C HIS A 62 -16.81 -2.41 19.48
N THR A 63 -15.94 -1.56 20.03
CA THR A 63 -16.32 -0.45 20.90
C THR A 63 -16.47 0.81 20.06
N SER A 64 -17.51 1.59 20.35
CA SER A 64 -17.66 2.90 19.72
C SER A 64 -16.64 3.87 20.30
N SER A 65 -15.85 4.54 19.47
CA SER A 65 -14.94 5.58 19.94
C SER A 65 -15.66 6.86 20.41
N THR A 66 -16.94 7.02 20.07
CA THR A 66 -17.74 8.18 20.51
C THR A 66 -18.27 8.05 21.94
N CYS A 67 -18.64 6.84 22.37
CA CYS A 67 -19.25 6.63 23.69
C CYS A 67 -18.60 5.52 24.52
N GLY A 68 -17.56 4.86 24.00
CA GLY A 68 -16.86 3.76 24.67
C GLY A 68 -17.64 2.44 24.75
N VAL A 69 -18.94 2.43 24.42
CA VAL A 69 -19.80 1.25 24.58
C VAL A 69 -19.52 0.20 23.50
N ALA A 70 -19.40 -1.05 23.92
CA ALA A 70 -19.24 -2.21 23.04
C ALA A 70 -20.55 -2.58 22.31
N GLY A 71 -20.43 -3.13 21.11
CA GLY A 71 -21.56 -3.71 20.37
C GLY A 71 -22.04 -2.89 19.18
N HIS A 72 -21.53 -1.67 18.99
CA HIS A 72 -21.84 -0.85 17.83
C HIS A 72 -20.61 -0.05 17.38
N ASN A 73 -20.66 0.48 16.16
CA ASN A 73 -19.58 1.27 15.60
C ASN A 73 -19.86 2.76 15.69
N ARG A 74 -18.84 3.59 15.44
CA ARG A 74 -18.98 5.05 15.49
C ARG A 74 -20.12 5.56 14.59
N ARG A 75 -20.37 4.91 13.45
CA ARG A 75 -21.43 5.31 12.49
C ARG A 75 -22.84 4.99 13.00
N SER A 76 -23.01 3.90 13.74
CA SER A 76 -24.28 3.51 14.36
C SER A 76 -24.43 4.02 15.79
N CYS A 77 -23.49 4.83 16.27
CA CYS A 77 -23.54 5.42 17.59
C CYS A 77 -24.62 6.48 17.66
N ARG A 78 -25.55 6.32 18.61
CA ARG A 78 -26.61 7.30 18.87
C ARG A 78 -26.16 8.46 19.76
N ASN A 79 -24.99 8.34 20.41
CA ASN A 79 -24.43 9.43 21.20
C ASN A 79 -23.86 10.50 20.27
N ARG A 80 -24.09 11.77 20.62
CA ARG A 80 -23.36 12.89 20.00
C ARG A 80 -21.86 12.77 20.34
N PRO A 81 -20.95 13.19 19.44
CA PRO A 81 -19.54 13.34 19.77
C PRO A 81 -19.42 14.14 21.07
N GLN A 82 -18.67 13.63 22.03
CA GLN A 82 -18.23 14.48 23.14
C GLN A 82 -17.25 15.49 22.52
N GLU A 83 -17.56 16.78 22.64
CA GLU A 83 -16.58 17.83 22.37
C GLU A 83 -15.43 17.65 23.37
N VAL A 84 -14.23 17.53 22.84
CA VAL A 84 -12.97 17.47 23.60
C VAL A 84 -12.38 18.86 23.61
#